data_AF-A0A9D4AX66-F1
#
_entry.id   AF-A0A9D4AX66-F1
#
_cell.length_a   1.000
_cell.length_b   1.000
_cell.length_c   1.000
_cell.angle_alpha   90.00
_cell.angle_beta   90.00
_cell.angle_gamma   90.00
#
_symmetry.space_group_name_H-M   'P 1'
#
loop_
_entity.id
_entity.type
_entity.pdbx_description
1 polymer ?
#
loop_
_entity_poly.entity_id
_entity_poly.type
_entity_poly.pdbx_seq_one_letter_code
_entity_poly.pdbx_strand_id
1 'polypeptide(L)'
;MTLFCLQMTASQIEISIQQSPAQIFLASGKTAEIECKLSTRLQNMYWYKELQNGSLHGIYESYGSAAPPHEKYSSRVNIQANTFTLIISNVQRNDSGVYYCGLAAYVHPNFGTGTRLIVTDASEPSLSILIPSTPEDAELPRVIPLLCLLSDFTPPWSEVLWGTGEEVSEGQMDAGAIDGNGVFSVWSLTTILSETWNKETTCNCTAKESSTGRSISATVSKETDEARKENCSFVLYVGLSCIFILVVIQLLILLFRKCPSRAGRALQTGNQIPMRHIPQTEYAAVRYNK
;
A
#
# COMPACT_ATOMS: atom_id res chain seq x y z
N MET A 1 43.92 25.40 60.77
CA MET A 1 42.97 24.27 60.64
C MET A 1 42.54 24.22 59.18
N THR A 2 43.26 23.48 58.35
CA THR A 2 43.00 23.38 56.90
C THR A 2 41.87 22.39 56.66
N LEU A 3 40.74 22.89 56.17
CA LEU A 3 39.57 22.10 55.80
C LEU A 3 39.89 21.34 54.50
N PHE A 4 40.23 20.06 54.60
CA PHE A 4 40.30 19.18 53.43
C PHE A 4 38.86 18.81 53.02
N CYS A 5 38.34 19.46 51.97
CA CYS A 5 37.14 18.98 51.30
C CYS A 5 37.46 17.64 50.62
N LEU A 6 36.99 16.54 51.22
CA LEU A 6 36.85 15.27 50.52
C LEU A 6 35.89 15.48 49.35
N GLN A 7 36.44 15.63 48.14
CA GLN A 7 35.64 15.48 46.94
C GLN A 7 35.29 13.99 46.81
N MET A 8 34.12 13.63 47.33
CA MET A 8 33.47 12.37 47.01
C MET A 8 33.06 12.45 45.55
N THR A 9 33.88 11.91 44.64
CA THR A 9 33.41 11.61 43.29
C THR A 9 32.38 10.50 43.42
N ALA A 10 31.10 10.88 43.46
CA ALA A 10 30.02 9.93 43.30
C ALA A 10 30.16 9.33 41.90
N SER A 11 30.67 8.10 41.82
CA SER A 11 30.62 7.30 40.59
C SER A 11 29.15 7.02 40.30
N GLN A 12 28.55 7.81 39.41
CA GLN A 12 27.22 7.49 38.88
C GLN A 12 27.36 6.25 38.03
N ILE A 13 26.68 5.17 38.41
CA ILE A 13 26.58 3.96 37.58
C ILE A 13 25.78 4.36 36.34
N GLU A 14 26.48 4.52 35.21
CA GLU A 14 25.84 4.79 33.92
C GLU A 14 25.22 3.49 33.39
N ILE A 15 23.89 3.43 33.42
CA ILE A 15 23.14 2.28 32.91
C ILE A 15 22.98 2.46 31.41
N SER A 16 23.51 1.52 30.62
CA SER A 16 23.37 1.53 29.17
C SER A 16 22.33 0.51 28.71
N ILE A 17 21.51 0.92 27.75
CA ILE A 17 20.47 0.10 27.13
C ILE A 17 20.80 -0.03 25.65
N GLN A 18 21.11 -1.25 25.22
CA GLN A 18 21.33 -1.56 23.81
C GLN A 18 20.03 -2.14 23.23
N GLN A 19 19.41 -1.38 22.33
CA GLN A 19 18.19 -1.79 21.66
C GLN A 19 18.48 -2.23 20.22
N SER A 20 17.88 -3.33 19.78
CA SER A 20 18.07 -3.86 18.43
C SER A 20 16.86 -4.65 17.92
N PRO A 21 16.66 -4.72 16.59
CA PRO A 21 17.38 -3.96 15.57
C PRO A 21 16.93 -2.48 15.53
N ALA A 22 17.63 -1.63 14.79
CA ALA A 22 17.19 -0.24 14.59
C ALA A 22 15.91 -0.13 13.76
N GLN A 23 15.67 -1.10 12.87
CA GLN A 23 14.52 -1.12 11.96
C GLN A 23 14.04 -2.54 11.68
N ILE A 24 12.73 -2.73 11.53
CA ILE A 24 12.07 -3.99 11.20
C ILE A 24 11.08 -3.75 10.07
N PHE A 25 11.11 -4.60 9.04
CA PHE A 25 10.14 -4.61 7.95
C PHE A 25 9.39 -5.95 7.95
N LEU A 26 8.07 -5.90 8.01
CA LEU A 26 7.23 -7.10 8.04
C LEU A 26 5.94 -6.91 7.23
N ALA A 27 5.43 -8.00 6.67
CA ALA A 27 4.06 -8.05 6.15
C ALA A 27 3.04 -8.12 7.30
N SER A 28 1.78 -7.76 7.04
CA SER A 28 0.72 -7.90 8.02
C SER A 28 0.52 -9.38 8.40
N GLY A 29 0.10 -9.61 9.64
CA GLY A 29 -0.07 -10.95 10.20
C GLY A 29 1.22 -11.59 10.72
N LYS A 30 2.39 -10.98 10.52
CA LYS A 30 3.67 -11.46 11.07
C LYS A 30 3.85 -11.05 12.53
N THR A 31 4.98 -11.46 13.10
CA THR A 31 5.38 -11.14 14.48
C THR A 31 6.68 -10.35 14.46
N ALA A 32 6.69 -9.20 15.14
CA ALA A 32 7.91 -8.41 15.35
C ALA A 32 8.55 -8.77 16.69
N GLU A 33 9.87 -8.87 16.71
CA GLU A 33 10.66 -9.04 17.93
C GLU A 33 11.64 -7.87 18.08
N ILE A 34 11.57 -7.17 19.21
CA ILE A 34 12.45 -6.04 19.54
C ILE A 34 13.20 -6.39 20.80
N GLU A 35 14.53 -6.41 20.75
CA GLU A 35 15.38 -6.81 21.86
C GLU A 35 16.03 -5.61 22.54
N CYS A 36 16.05 -5.63 23.87
CA CYS A 36 16.82 -4.72 24.71
C CYS A 36 17.72 -5.47 25.68
N LYS A 37 19.00 -5.12 25.64
CA LYS A 37 20.04 -5.66 26.51
C LYS A 37 20.57 -4.59 27.44
N LEU A 38 20.68 -4.93 28.72
CA LEU A 38 21.11 -3.99 29.76
C LEU A 38 22.50 -4.32 30.27
N SER A 39 23.28 -3.29 30.60
CA SER A 39 24.58 -3.45 31.23
C SER A 39 24.49 -3.96 32.68
N THR A 40 23.41 -3.65 33.39
CA THR A 40 23.19 -3.99 34.80
C THR A 40 21.93 -4.82 34.99
N ARG A 41 22.00 -5.87 35.82
CA ARG A 41 20.86 -6.76 36.11
C ARG A 41 19.72 -6.01 36.78
N LEU A 42 18.59 -5.92 36.10
CA LEU A 42 17.34 -5.35 36.60
C LEU A 42 16.20 -6.34 36.40
N GLN A 43 15.12 -6.15 37.16
CA GLN A 43 13.99 -7.09 37.14
C GLN A 43 12.92 -6.71 36.10
N ASN A 44 12.80 -5.44 35.75
CA ASN A 44 11.69 -4.95 34.91
C ASN A 44 12.18 -4.12 33.73
N MET A 45 11.47 -4.23 32.62
CA MET A 45 11.66 -3.42 31.41
C MET A 45 10.32 -2.87 30.93
N TYR A 46 10.26 -1.57 30.65
CA TYR A 46 9.06 -0.92 30.16
C TYR A 46 9.18 -0.68 28.65
N TRP A 47 8.09 -0.90 27.94
CA TRP A 47 8.01 -0.71 26.50
C TRP A 47 7.05 0.42 26.19
N TYR A 48 7.47 1.25 25.24
CA TYR A 48 6.75 2.45 24.82
C TYR A 48 6.60 2.46 23.31
N LYS A 49 5.48 2.98 22.82
CA LYS A 49 5.28 3.37 21.42
C LYS A 49 5.26 4.89 21.34
N GLU A 50 6.02 5.46 20.43
CA GLU A 50 5.99 6.89 20.14
C GLU A 50 4.69 7.25 19.41
N LEU A 51 3.99 8.27 19.92
CA LEU A 51 2.79 8.84 19.32
C LEU A 51 3.17 9.96 18.33
N GLN A 52 2.24 10.36 17.46
CA GLN A 52 2.48 11.38 16.43
C GLN A 52 2.93 12.74 16.99
N ASN A 53 2.59 13.05 18.24
CA ASN A 53 3.01 14.27 18.94
C ASN A 53 4.38 14.15 19.63
N GLY A 54 5.13 13.06 19.38
CA GLY A 54 6.43 12.79 19.98
C GLY A 54 6.38 12.28 21.43
N SER A 55 5.19 12.09 22.01
CA SER A 55 5.08 11.54 23.36
C SER A 55 5.20 10.01 23.38
N LEU A 56 5.78 9.47 24.46
CA LEU A 56 5.93 8.03 24.65
C LEU A 56 4.73 7.47 25.41
N HIS A 57 4.01 6.54 24.78
CA HIS A 57 2.89 5.83 25.40
C HIS A 57 3.34 4.43 25.86
N GLY A 58 3.17 4.12 27.15
CA GLY A 58 3.51 2.81 27.70
C GLY A 58 2.58 1.72 27.16
N ILE A 59 3.14 0.67 26.56
CA ILE A 59 2.38 -0.41 25.91
C ILE A 59 2.52 -1.76 26.61
N TYR A 60 3.64 -1.99 27.30
CA TYR A 60 3.91 -3.29 27.94
C TYR A 60 4.98 -3.18 29.02
N GLU A 61 4.92 -4.04 30.04
CA GLU A 61 5.97 -4.21 31.05
C GLU A 61 6.44 -5.67 31.06
N SER A 62 7.74 -5.87 30.89
CA SER A 62 8.38 -7.18 31.02
C SER A 62 8.92 -7.34 32.43
N TYR A 63 8.41 -8.32 33.17
CA TYR A 63 8.94 -8.72 34.47
C TYR A 63 9.95 -9.87 34.33
N GLY A 64 10.84 -10.02 35.31
CA GLY A 64 11.73 -11.18 35.44
C GLY A 64 10.98 -12.51 35.58
N SER A 65 9.71 -12.48 35.98
CA SER A 65 8.75 -13.58 35.84
C SER A 65 7.89 -13.37 34.59
N ALA A 66 7.48 -14.45 33.92
CA ALA A 66 6.64 -14.36 32.72
C ALA A 66 5.40 -13.49 32.94
N ALA A 67 5.37 -12.30 32.33
CA ALA A 67 4.21 -11.42 32.33
C ALA A 67 3.12 -12.03 31.43
N PRO A 68 1.84 -12.02 31.84
CA PRO A 68 0.76 -12.48 30.97
C PRO A 68 0.69 -11.61 29.71
N PRO A 69 0.42 -12.19 28.53
CA PRO A 69 0.21 -11.41 27.31
C PRO A 69 -0.89 -10.36 27.51
N HIS A 70 -0.66 -9.15 27.00
CA HIS A 70 -1.66 -8.09 26.99
C HIS A 70 -1.98 -7.74 25.54
N GLU A 71 -3.19 -8.12 25.11
CA GLU A 71 -3.66 -7.98 23.74
C GLU A 71 -2.70 -8.65 22.74
N LYS A 72 -1.90 -7.86 22.01
CA LYS A 72 -0.94 -8.33 21.01
C LYS A 72 0.51 -8.28 21.47
N TYR A 73 0.77 -7.72 22.65
CA TYR A 73 2.10 -7.57 23.21
C TYR A 73 2.40 -8.69 24.20
N SER A 74 3.60 -9.25 24.09
CA SER A 74 4.14 -10.21 25.06
C SER A 74 5.65 -10.01 25.17
N SER A 75 6.31 -10.71 26.09
CA SER A 75 7.76 -10.61 26.22
C SER A 75 8.45 -11.92 26.53
N ARG A 76 9.67 -12.08 25.99
CA ARG A 76 10.63 -13.13 26.35
C ARG A 76 11.74 -12.50 27.17
N VAL A 77 12.10 -13.10 28.30
CA VAL A 77 13.12 -12.57 29.21
C VAL A 77 14.22 -13.60 29.42
N ASN A 78 15.46 -13.20 29.18
CA ASN A 78 16.65 -13.97 29.51
C ASN A 78 17.41 -13.27 30.64
N ILE A 79 17.15 -13.73 31.88
CA ILE A 79 17.72 -13.15 33.11
C ILE A 79 19.25 -13.29 33.14
N GLN A 80 19.81 -14.38 32.59
CA GLN A 80 21.25 -14.62 32.61
C GLN A 80 22.00 -13.65 31.69
N ALA A 81 21.43 -13.39 30.50
CA ALA A 81 21.97 -12.46 29.52
C ALA A 81 21.54 -11.00 29.75
N ASN A 82 20.60 -10.78 30.68
CA ASN A 82 19.98 -9.49 30.98
C ASN A 82 19.34 -8.86 29.73
N THR A 83 18.59 -9.70 29.02
CA THR A 83 17.97 -9.39 27.74
C THR A 83 16.46 -9.54 27.84
N PHE A 84 15.75 -8.54 27.31
CA PHE A 84 14.30 -8.47 27.25
C PHE A 84 13.88 -8.32 25.80
N THR A 85 12.96 -9.15 25.34
CA THR A 85 12.46 -9.11 23.97
C THR A 85 10.97 -8.83 23.99
N LEU A 86 10.54 -7.68 23.44
CA LEU A 86 9.14 -7.41 23.13
C LEU A 86 8.74 -8.20 21.90
N ILE A 87 7.59 -8.86 21.99
CA ILE A 87 6.98 -9.61 20.90
C ILE A 87 5.66 -8.94 20.58
N ILE A 88 5.55 -8.40 19.37
CA ILE A 88 4.33 -7.79 18.84
C ILE A 88 3.73 -8.79 17.84
N SER A 89 2.65 -9.46 18.24
CA SER A 89 2.03 -10.53 17.44
C SER A 89 0.99 -9.96 16.47
N ASN A 90 0.80 -10.63 15.33
CA ASN A 90 -0.20 -10.27 14.33
C ASN A 90 -0.14 -8.77 13.98
N VAL A 91 1.05 -8.32 13.56
CA VAL A 91 1.28 -6.92 13.22
C VAL A 91 0.39 -6.50 12.04
N GLN A 92 -0.09 -5.27 12.08
CA GLN A 92 -0.96 -4.62 11.12
C GLN A 92 -0.35 -3.25 10.78
N ARG A 93 -0.77 -2.63 9.68
CA ARG A 93 -0.20 -1.35 9.22
C ARG A 93 -0.19 -0.26 10.31
N ASN A 94 -1.23 -0.19 11.13
CA ASN A 94 -1.35 0.77 12.23
C ASN A 94 -0.38 0.52 13.41
N ASP A 95 0.28 -0.63 13.46
CA ASP A 95 1.35 -0.91 14.40
C ASP A 95 2.68 -0.29 13.98
N SER A 96 2.79 0.20 12.74
CA SER A 96 3.99 0.93 12.31
C SER A 96 4.24 2.12 13.23
N GLY A 97 5.52 2.38 13.52
CA GLY A 97 5.93 3.41 14.48
C GLY A 97 7.30 3.10 15.08
N VAL A 98 7.72 3.95 16.02
CA VAL A 98 8.97 3.76 16.76
C VAL A 98 8.65 3.25 18.15
N TYR A 99 9.34 2.18 18.52
CA TYR A 99 9.17 1.50 19.79
C TYR A 99 10.44 1.68 20.61
N TYR A 100 10.28 1.96 21.90
CA TYR A 100 11.40 2.16 22.83
C TYR A 100 11.26 1.20 24.00
N CYS A 101 12.38 0.66 24.45
CA CYS A 101 12.45 0.10 25.79
C CYS A 101 13.05 1.14 26.74
N GLY A 102 12.70 1.06 28.02
CA GLY A 102 13.24 1.96 29.02
C GLY A 102 13.07 1.48 30.44
N LEU A 103 13.80 2.13 31.33
CA LEU A 103 13.77 1.88 32.76
C LEU A 103 12.92 2.92 33.47
N ALA A 104 12.08 2.47 34.41
CA ALA A 104 11.51 3.36 35.41
C ALA A 104 12.62 3.74 36.40
N ALA A 105 13.10 4.98 36.31
CA ALA A 105 14.07 5.52 37.26
C ALA A 105 13.48 6.77 37.93
N TYR A 106 13.82 6.95 39.21
CA TYR A 106 13.30 8.05 40.04
C TYR A 106 13.75 9.45 39.60
N VAL A 107 14.80 9.55 38.77
CA VAL A 107 15.43 10.83 38.41
C VAL A 107 15.46 11.05 36.90
N HIS A 108 15.91 10.07 36.11
CA HIS A 108 15.89 10.17 34.64
C HIS A 108 15.62 8.79 34.02
N PRO A 109 14.52 8.60 33.28
CA PRO A 109 14.29 7.36 32.56
C PRO A 109 15.34 7.17 31.47
N ASN A 110 16.08 6.06 31.54
CA ASN A 110 17.01 5.66 30.48
C ASN A 110 16.21 4.91 29.42
N PHE A 111 16.36 5.30 28.16
CA PHE A 111 15.73 4.65 27.02
C PHE A 111 16.77 4.01 26.10
N GLY A 112 16.35 2.96 25.41
CA GLY A 112 17.05 2.46 24.23
C GLY A 112 16.99 3.45 23.07
N THR A 113 17.72 3.16 22.00
CA THR A 113 17.82 4.02 20.81
C THR A 113 16.56 4.05 19.95
N GLY A 114 15.57 3.20 20.24
CA GLY A 114 14.36 3.06 19.44
C GLY A 114 14.52 2.07 18.28
N THR A 115 13.41 1.44 17.91
CA THR A 115 13.28 0.51 16.79
C THR A 115 12.10 0.96 15.94
N ARG A 116 12.35 1.27 14.66
CA ARG A 116 11.30 1.62 13.71
C ARG A 116 10.70 0.35 13.11
N LEU A 117 9.46 0.04 13.48
CA LEU A 117 8.67 -1.03 12.85
C LEU A 117 7.89 -0.46 11.67
N ILE A 118 8.01 -1.12 10.52
CA ILE A 118 7.28 -0.81 9.28
C ILE A 118 6.51 -2.07 8.89
N VAL A 119 5.19 -1.99 8.95
CA VAL A 119 4.29 -3.08 8.57
C VAL A 119 3.64 -2.72 7.25
N THR A 120 3.95 -3.47 6.21
CA THR A 120 3.43 -3.21 4.87
C THR A 120 3.15 -4.51 4.13
N ASP A 121 1.96 -4.58 3.52
CA ASP A 121 1.59 -5.65 2.59
C ASP A 121 1.92 -5.26 1.15
N ALA A 122 2.71 -4.19 0.95
CA ALA A 122 2.97 -3.63 -0.37
C ALA A 122 3.44 -4.74 -1.32
N SER A 123 2.51 -5.11 -2.19
CA SER A 123 2.80 -5.45 -3.57
C SER A 123 3.73 -4.38 -4.13
N GLU A 124 4.62 -4.80 -5.01
CA GLU A 124 5.54 -3.96 -5.77
C GLU A 124 5.01 -2.52 -6.02
N PRO A 125 5.80 -1.47 -5.71
CA PRO A 125 5.37 -0.09 -5.88
C PRO A 125 5.01 0.21 -7.33
N SER A 126 4.06 1.13 -7.53
CA SER A 126 3.58 1.49 -8.85
C SER A 126 4.35 2.70 -9.40
N LEU A 127 4.84 2.57 -10.63
CA LEU A 127 5.55 3.64 -11.35
C LEU A 127 4.79 3.99 -12.64
N SER A 128 4.49 5.26 -12.85
CA SER A 128 3.78 5.74 -14.04
C SER A 128 4.37 7.05 -14.56
N ILE A 129 4.30 7.28 -15.88
CA ILE A 129 4.67 8.55 -16.51
C ILE A 129 3.40 9.19 -17.07
N LEU A 130 3.14 10.43 -16.65
CA LEU A 130 2.00 11.23 -17.08
C LEU A 130 2.45 12.30 -18.08
N ILE A 131 1.71 12.41 -19.18
CA ILE A 131 1.89 13.41 -20.23
C ILE A 131 0.67 14.36 -20.19
N PRO A 132 0.85 15.69 -20.28
CA PRO A 132 -0.26 16.62 -20.40
C PRO A 132 -1.14 16.26 -21.60
N SER A 133 -2.44 16.20 -21.39
CA SER A 133 -3.41 16.04 -22.47
C SER A 133 -3.48 17.33 -23.27
N THR A 134 -2.87 17.37 -24.46
CA THR A 134 -3.14 18.46 -25.41
C THR A 134 -4.46 18.17 -26.14
N PRO A 135 -5.33 19.18 -26.34
CA PRO A 135 -6.47 19.05 -27.24
C PRO A 135 -6.03 18.50 -28.61
N GLU A 136 -6.85 17.66 -29.26
CA GLU A 136 -6.53 16.98 -30.53
C GLU A 136 -6.03 17.93 -31.64
N ASP A 137 -6.43 19.21 -31.60
CA ASP A 137 -6.09 20.24 -32.59
C ASP A 137 -5.08 21.30 -32.09
N ALA A 138 -4.48 21.12 -30.91
CA ALA A 138 -3.50 22.06 -30.37
C ALA A 138 -2.07 21.59 -30.69
N GLU A 139 -1.25 22.49 -31.27
CA GLU A 139 0.18 22.24 -31.40
C GLU A 139 0.77 21.92 -30.02
N LEU A 140 1.50 20.81 -29.92
CA LEU A 140 2.26 20.48 -28.71
C LEU A 140 3.16 21.67 -28.36
N PRO A 141 3.19 22.11 -27.09
CA PRO A 141 4.09 23.16 -26.68
C PRO A 141 5.53 22.80 -27.04
N ARG A 142 6.38 23.81 -27.30
CA ARG A 142 7.79 23.61 -27.67
C ARG A 142 8.53 22.68 -26.71
N VAL A 143 8.11 22.71 -25.44
CA VAL A 143 8.61 21.91 -24.34
C VAL A 143 7.43 21.14 -23.73
N ILE A 144 7.55 19.82 -23.67
CA ILE A 144 6.54 18.91 -23.12
C ILE A 144 7.01 18.50 -21.71
N PRO A 145 6.27 18.84 -20.64
CA PRO A 145 6.59 18.36 -19.31
C PRO A 145 6.14 16.90 -19.15
N LEU A 146 7.00 16.07 -18.54
CA LEU A 146 6.73 14.68 -18.20
C LEU A 146 6.78 14.53 -16.68
N LEU A 147 5.72 13.99 -16.09
CA LEU A 147 5.63 13.75 -14.66
C LEU A 147 5.77 12.25 -14.39
N CYS A 148 6.85 11.83 -13.74
CA CYS A 148 6.97 10.47 -13.23
C CYS A 148 6.43 10.41 -11.81
N LEU A 149 5.47 9.52 -11.57
CA LEU A 149 4.82 9.32 -10.28
C LEU A 149 5.15 7.90 -9.78
N LEU A 150 5.85 7.85 -8.65
CA LEU A 150 6.05 6.65 -7.83
C LEU A 150 5.03 6.69 -6.69
N SER A 151 4.08 5.77 -6.69
CA SER A 151 3.01 5.69 -5.69
C SER A 151 3.05 4.38 -4.90
N ASP A 152 2.42 4.42 -3.73
CA ASP A 152 2.15 3.26 -2.88
C ASP A 152 3.41 2.55 -2.36
N PHE A 153 4.48 3.32 -2.09
CA PHE A 153 5.73 2.78 -1.57
C PHE A 153 5.97 3.18 -0.10
N THR A 154 6.84 2.44 0.58
CA THR A 154 7.42 2.84 1.87
C THR A 154 8.94 2.92 1.70
N PRO A 155 9.63 3.96 2.22
CA PRO A 155 11.08 4.09 2.12
C PRO A 155 11.80 2.76 2.41
N PRO A 156 12.85 2.42 1.64
CA PRO A 156 13.81 3.38 1.09
C PRO A 156 13.87 3.40 -0.45
N TRP A 157 12.92 4.04 -1.12
CA TRP A 157 13.05 4.43 -2.54
C TRP A 157 13.51 5.89 -2.58
N SER A 158 14.74 6.16 -3.04
CA SER A 158 15.33 7.51 -2.96
C SER A 158 16.05 8.00 -4.23
N GLU A 159 16.06 7.22 -5.30
CA GLU A 159 16.64 7.64 -6.59
C GLU A 159 15.61 7.43 -7.69
N VAL A 160 15.07 8.52 -8.26
CA VAL A 160 14.27 8.50 -9.50
C VAL A 160 15.15 9.05 -10.62
N LEU A 161 15.57 8.17 -11.52
CA LEU A 161 16.48 8.44 -12.63
C LEU A 161 15.68 8.58 -13.93
N TRP A 162 15.94 9.63 -14.70
CA TRP A 162 15.41 9.76 -16.06
C TRP A 162 16.45 9.31 -17.08
N GLY A 163 16.05 8.39 -17.95
CA GLY A 163 16.80 8.02 -19.15
C GLY A 163 16.10 8.57 -20.39
N THR A 164 16.70 9.58 -21.02
CA THR A 164 16.28 10.09 -22.33
C THR A 164 17.33 9.69 -23.35
N GLY A 165 17.17 8.54 -24.02
CA GLY A 165 17.88 8.11 -25.25
C GLY A 165 19.42 8.12 -25.30
N GLU A 166 20.07 9.21 -24.89
CA GLU A 166 21.52 9.43 -24.88
C GLU A 166 22.03 10.18 -23.64
N GLU A 167 21.18 10.73 -22.76
CA GLU A 167 21.63 11.37 -21.51
C GLU A 167 20.75 11.01 -20.31
N VAL A 168 21.41 10.74 -19.17
CA VAL A 168 20.78 10.50 -17.86
C VAL A 168 20.80 11.82 -17.10
N SER A 169 19.63 12.38 -16.84
CA SER A 169 19.48 13.62 -16.07
C SER A 169 18.90 13.31 -14.69
N GLU A 170 19.50 13.88 -13.64
CA GLU A 170 18.99 13.81 -12.27
C GLU A 170 17.75 14.72 -12.16
N GLY A 171 16.57 14.12 -11.95
CA GLY A 171 15.32 14.87 -11.88
C GLY A 171 15.15 15.54 -10.53
N GLN A 172 14.68 16.80 -10.52
CA GLN A 172 14.39 17.51 -9.27
C GLN A 172 13.28 16.76 -8.50
N MET A 173 13.58 16.38 -7.26
CA MET A 173 12.72 15.57 -6.40
C MET A 173 11.97 16.47 -5.41
N ASP A 174 10.65 16.30 -5.31
CA ASP A 174 9.85 16.83 -4.22
C ASP A 174 9.12 15.68 -3.51
N ALA A 175 9.21 15.65 -2.18
CA ALA A 175 8.73 14.55 -1.35
C ALA A 175 7.55 15.02 -0.51
N GLY A 176 6.33 14.59 -0.89
CA GLY A 176 5.11 14.88 -0.16
C GLY A 176 4.50 13.59 0.43
N ALA A 177 4.47 13.47 1.76
CA ALA A 177 3.67 12.43 2.42
C ALA A 177 2.19 12.85 2.35
N ILE A 178 1.37 12.10 1.60
CA ILE A 178 -0.05 12.44 1.40
C ILE A 178 -0.95 11.78 2.46
N ASP A 179 -0.50 10.73 3.16
CA ASP A 179 -1.31 10.10 4.20
C ASP A 179 -0.62 10.00 5.57
N GLY A 180 -1.42 10.16 6.62
CA GLY A 180 -1.02 9.85 7.99
C GLY A 180 -0.93 8.33 8.26
N ASN A 181 -0.96 7.51 7.21
CA ASN A 181 -0.98 6.05 7.29
C ASN A 181 0.39 5.42 6.95
N GLY A 182 1.37 6.24 6.54
CA GLY A 182 2.74 5.81 6.31
C GLY A 182 3.01 5.26 4.91
N VAL A 183 2.15 5.58 3.92
CA VAL A 183 2.38 5.30 2.49
C VAL A 183 2.87 6.58 1.80
N PHE A 184 3.96 6.47 1.05
CA PHE A 184 4.64 7.60 0.42
C PHE A 184 4.37 7.61 -1.08
N SER A 185 4.28 8.82 -1.62
CA SER A 185 4.30 9.07 -3.05
C SER A 185 5.38 10.11 -3.34
N VAL A 186 6.15 9.90 -4.40
CA VAL A 186 7.19 10.81 -4.86
C VAL A 186 6.96 11.03 -6.32
N TRP A 187 7.19 12.26 -6.76
CA TRP A 187 7.14 12.59 -8.17
C TRP A 187 8.41 13.29 -8.62
N SER A 188 8.72 13.13 -9.90
CA SER A 188 9.82 13.82 -10.56
C SER A 188 9.30 14.43 -11.85
N LEU A 189 9.68 15.67 -12.10
CA LEU A 189 9.28 16.41 -13.30
C LEU A 189 10.50 16.62 -14.19
N THR A 190 10.36 16.24 -15.46
CA THR A 190 11.35 16.54 -16.51
C THR A 190 10.68 17.19 -17.71
N THR A 191 11.46 17.75 -18.62
CA THR A 191 10.98 18.44 -19.82
C THR A 191 11.70 17.94 -21.06
N ILE A 192 10.96 17.58 -22.10
CA ILE A 192 11.50 17.15 -23.39
C ILE A 192 11.09 18.12 -24.51
N LEU A 193 12.00 18.34 -25.47
CA LEU A 193 11.70 19.14 -26.65
C LEU A 193 10.74 18.40 -27.59
N SER A 194 9.75 19.10 -28.13
CA SER A 194 8.79 18.53 -29.09
C SER A 194 9.47 17.90 -30.31
N GLU A 195 10.56 18.50 -30.79
CA GLU A 195 11.38 17.96 -31.89
C GLU A 195 11.97 16.59 -31.56
N THR A 196 12.42 16.38 -30.32
CA THR A 196 12.98 15.11 -29.84
C THR A 196 11.88 14.08 -29.60
N TRP A 197 10.77 14.50 -29.00
CA TRP A 197 9.58 13.65 -28.82
C TRP A 197 9.01 13.11 -30.15
N ASN A 198 8.99 13.95 -31.19
CA ASN A 198 8.50 13.57 -32.52
C ASN A 198 9.42 12.58 -33.27
N LYS A 199 10.66 12.39 -32.83
CA LYS A 199 11.62 11.42 -33.41
C LYS A 199 11.52 10.03 -32.78
N GLU A 200 10.37 9.67 -32.20
CA GLU A 200 10.15 8.41 -31.48
C GLU A 200 11.08 8.20 -30.27
N THR A 201 11.52 9.31 -29.65
CA THR A 201 12.36 9.23 -28.46
C THR A 201 11.58 8.56 -27.33
N THR A 202 12.16 7.48 -26.81
CA THR A 202 11.62 6.75 -25.66
C THR A 202 12.12 7.37 -24.37
N CYS A 203 11.21 7.78 -23.49
CA CYS A 203 11.53 8.31 -22.18
C CYS A 203 11.33 7.22 -21.13
N ASN A 204 12.38 6.94 -20.35
CA ASN A 204 12.33 5.99 -19.24
C ASN A 204 12.46 6.75 -17.91
N CYS A 205 11.57 6.47 -16.98
CA CYS A 205 11.72 6.83 -15.57
C CYS A 205 12.03 5.56 -14.78
N THR A 206 13.10 5.55 -14.01
CA THR A 206 13.52 4.41 -13.20
C THR A 206 13.61 4.81 -11.73
N ALA A 207 12.85 4.14 -10.87
CA ALA A 207 12.99 4.29 -9.42
C ALA A 207 13.86 3.16 -8.88
N LYS A 208 14.76 3.49 -7.94
CA LYS A 208 15.69 2.53 -7.34
C LYS A 208 15.59 2.52 -5.81
N GLU A 209 15.59 1.30 -5.27
CA GLU A 209 15.56 1.00 -3.84
C GLU A 209 16.98 1.05 -3.24
N SER A 210 17.19 1.85 -2.20
CA SER A 210 18.51 2.09 -1.61
C SER A 210 19.07 0.91 -0.82
N SER A 211 18.21 0.03 -0.30
CA SER A 211 18.60 -1.11 0.54
C SER A 211 19.05 -2.32 -0.28
N THR A 212 18.35 -2.62 -1.37
CA THR A 212 18.56 -3.84 -2.19
C THR A 212 19.19 -3.55 -3.56
N GLY A 213 19.14 -2.29 -4.02
CA GLY A 213 19.51 -1.92 -5.38
C GLY A 213 18.49 -2.34 -6.45
N ARG A 214 17.32 -2.86 -6.05
CA ARG A 214 16.21 -3.18 -6.96
C ARG A 214 15.79 -1.91 -7.70
N SER A 215 15.47 -2.06 -8.99
CA SER A 215 14.92 -0.97 -9.80
C SER A 215 13.61 -1.38 -10.46
N ILE A 216 12.72 -0.41 -10.62
CA ILE A 216 11.51 -0.50 -11.44
C ILE A 216 11.56 0.62 -12.47
N SER A 217 11.10 0.36 -13.68
CA SER A 217 11.12 1.34 -14.77
C SER A 217 9.76 1.45 -15.45
N ALA A 218 9.41 2.69 -15.79
CA ALA A 218 8.24 3.04 -16.59
C ALA A 218 8.74 3.71 -17.86
N THR A 219 8.13 3.36 -19.00
CA THR A 219 8.56 3.82 -20.30
C THR A 219 7.39 4.47 -21.03
N VAL A 220 7.64 5.62 -21.67
CA VAL A 220 6.66 6.27 -22.53
C VAL A 220 7.29 6.73 -23.83
N SER A 221 6.55 6.58 -24.91
CA SER A 221 6.87 7.07 -26.25
C SER A 221 5.61 7.66 -26.88
N LYS A 222 5.75 8.36 -28.01
CA LYS A 222 4.62 8.89 -28.75
C LYS A 222 3.75 7.72 -29.26
N GLU A 223 2.56 7.55 -28.70
CA GLU A 223 1.55 6.63 -29.25
C GLU A 223 1.24 7.08 -30.70
N THR A 224 1.33 6.16 -31.67
CA THR A 224 0.86 6.41 -33.02
C THR A 224 -0.67 6.55 -32.99
N ASP A 225 -1.19 7.68 -33.47
CA ASP A 225 -2.62 8.05 -33.45
C ASP A 225 -3.56 6.99 -34.05
N GLU A 226 -3.04 6.02 -34.81
CA GLU A 226 -3.83 4.96 -35.44
C GLU A 226 -4.47 3.98 -34.44
N ALA A 227 -3.81 3.65 -33.32
CA ALA A 227 -4.31 2.62 -32.39
C ALA A 227 -5.47 3.10 -31.50
N ARG A 228 -5.58 4.40 -31.21
CA ARG A 228 -6.64 4.95 -30.35
C ARG A 228 -7.97 5.13 -31.10
N LYS A 229 -7.90 5.38 -32.41
CA LYS A 229 -9.07 5.68 -33.25
C LYS A 229 -9.94 4.44 -33.51
N GLU A 230 -9.34 3.26 -33.57
CA GLU A 230 -10.08 2.00 -33.82
C GLU A 230 -10.98 1.62 -32.64
N ASN A 231 -10.52 1.79 -31.39
CA ASN A 231 -11.29 1.35 -30.21
C ASN A 231 -12.50 2.24 -29.90
N CYS A 232 -12.41 3.56 -30.08
CA CYS A 232 -13.52 4.46 -29.75
C CYS A 232 -14.64 4.41 -30.81
N SER A 233 -14.26 4.31 -32.08
CA SER A 233 -15.21 4.17 -33.19
C SER A 233 -15.96 2.83 -33.12
N PHE A 234 -15.26 1.74 -32.81
CA PHE A 234 -15.85 0.40 -32.69
C PHE A 234 -16.91 0.32 -31.59
N VAL A 235 -16.65 0.91 -30.41
CA VAL A 235 -17.60 0.92 -29.28
C VAL A 235 -18.87 1.71 -29.61
N LEU A 236 -18.72 2.86 -30.29
CA LEU A 236 -19.86 3.66 -30.73
C LEU A 236 -20.70 2.94 -31.79
N TYR A 237 -20.05 2.32 -32.79
CA TYR A 237 -20.76 1.65 -33.88
C TYR A 237 -21.50 0.39 -33.43
N VAL A 238 -20.86 -0.43 -32.58
CA VAL A 238 -21.48 -1.63 -32.02
C VAL A 238 -22.59 -1.25 -31.04
N GLY A 239 -22.36 -0.26 -30.18
CA GLY A 239 -23.35 0.22 -29.23
C GLY A 239 -24.63 0.75 -29.89
N LEU A 240 -24.48 1.61 -30.92
CA LEU A 240 -25.62 2.15 -31.67
C LEU A 240 -26.41 1.05 -32.40
N SER A 241 -25.71 0.07 -32.97
CA SER A 241 -26.33 -1.08 -33.64
C SER A 241 -27.15 -1.94 -32.68
N CYS A 242 -26.62 -2.20 -31.47
CA CYS A 242 -27.35 -2.94 -30.43
C CYS A 242 -28.61 -2.21 -29.96
N ILE A 243 -28.53 -0.88 -29.78
CA ILE A 243 -29.70 -0.07 -29.37
C ILE A 243 -30.78 -0.11 -30.46
N PHE A 244 -30.41 0.02 -31.73
CA PHE A 244 -31.37 -0.04 -32.83
C PHE A 244 -32.11 -1.39 -32.90
N ILE A 245 -31.38 -2.50 -32.75
CA ILE A 245 -31.97 -3.85 -32.73
C ILE A 245 -32.97 -3.99 -31.58
N LEU A 246 -32.65 -3.49 -30.38
CA LEU A 246 -33.55 -3.55 -29.23
C LEU A 246 -34.85 -2.75 -29.46
N VAL A 247 -34.75 -1.57 -30.08
CA VAL A 247 -35.91 -0.75 -30.43
C VAL A 247 -36.79 -1.44 -31.47
N VAL A 248 -36.20 -2.06 -32.50
CA VAL A 248 -36.94 -2.83 -33.51
C VAL A 248 -37.68 -4.01 -32.87
N ILE A 249 -37.02 -4.76 -31.98
CA ILE A 249 -37.66 -5.87 -31.26
C ILE A 249 -38.85 -5.37 -30.42
N GLN A 250 -38.68 -4.26 -29.69
CA GLN A 250 -39.76 -3.68 -28.90
C GLN A 250 -40.94 -3.22 -29.79
N LEU A 251 -40.67 -2.59 -30.93
CA LEU A 251 -41.70 -2.19 -31.89
C LEU A 251 -42.43 -3.40 -32.49
N LEU A 252 -41.71 -4.46 -32.85
CA LEU A 252 -42.32 -5.71 -33.32
C LEU A 252 -43.23 -6.31 -32.25
N ILE A 253 -42.79 -6.39 -31.00
CA ILE A 253 -43.63 -6.87 -29.87
C ILE A 253 -44.91 -6.03 -29.75
N LEU A 254 -44.82 -4.71 -29.90
CA LEU A 254 -45.98 -3.81 -29.84
C LEU A 254 -46.92 -3.99 -31.04
N LEU A 255 -46.39 -4.24 -32.24
CA LEU A 255 -47.18 -4.54 -33.44
C LEU A 255 -47.88 -5.90 -33.34
N PHE A 256 -47.19 -6.94 -32.85
CA PHE A 256 -47.78 -8.25 -32.61
C PHE A 256 -48.83 -8.22 -31.48
N ARG A 257 -48.67 -7.35 -30.47
CA ARG A 257 -49.71 -7.08 -29.45
C ARG A 257 -50.91 -6.31 -29.98
N LYS A 258 -50.77 -5.57 -31.08
CA LYS A 258 -51.85 -4.79 -31.71
C LYS A 258 -52.64 -5.54 -32.79
N CYS A 259 -52.27 -6.77 -33.12
CA CYS A 259 -53.14 -7.65 -33.91
C CYS A 259 -54.31 -8.14 -33.04
N PRO A 260 -55.56 -7.70 -33.27
CA PRO A 260 -56.70 -8.12 -32.48
C PRO A 260 -57.12 -9.53 -32.89
N SER A 261 -57.40 -10.35 -31.88
CA SER A 261 -58.13 -11.60 -32.02
C SER A 261 -59.43 -11.39 -32.81
N ARG A 262 -59.62 -12.19 -33.88
CA ARG A 262 -60.95 -12.45 -34.43
C ARG A 262 -61.24 -13.94 -34.32
N ALA A 263 -62.29 -14.23 -33.56
CA ALA A 263 -62.77 -15.53 -33.13
C ALA A 263 -63.08 -16.52 -34.28
N GLY A 264 -62.96 -17.83 -34.02
CA GLY A 264 -63.64 -18.84 -34.83
C GLY A 264 -63.18 -20.29 -34.70
N ARG A 265 -63.87 -21.04 -33.82
CA ARG A 265 -64.12 -22.50 -33.79
C ARG A 265 -63.00 -23.53 -33.67
N ALA A 266 -63.22 -24.37 -32.66
CA ALA A 266 -62.62 -25.68 -32.45
C ALA A 266 -62.88 -26.66 -33.61
N LEU A 267 -61.86 -27.46 -33.91
CA LEU A 267 -62.02 -28.85 -34.33
C LEU A 267 -60.89 -29.65 -33.66
N GLN A 268 -61.26 -30.54 -32.74
CA GLN A 268 -60.37 -31.58 -32.26
C GLN A 268 -60.06 -32.53 -33.41
N THR A 269 -58.78 -32.79 -33.64
CA THR A 269 -58.34 -34.07 -34.21
C THR A 269 -57.00 -34.39 -33.60
N GLY A 270 -56.98 -35.48 -32.83
CA GLY A 270 -55.81 -35.93 -32.11
C GLY A 270 -54.69 -36.39 -33.03
N ASN A 271 -53.47 -36.30 -32.53
CA ASN A 271 -52.61 -37.47 -32.43
C ASN A 271 -51.52 -37.22 -31.39
N GLN A 272 -51.36 -38.24 -30.53
CA GLN A 272 -50.41 -38.30 -29.44
C GLN A 272 -48.98 -38.38 -29.97
N ILE A 273 -48.07 -37.59 -29.38
CA ILE A 273 -46.63 -37.85 -29.41
C ILE A 273 -46.14 -37.79 -27.95
N PRO A 274 -45.45 -38.83 -27.43
CA PRO A 274 -45.15 -38.93 -26.00
C PRO A 274 -44.08 -37.91 -25.58
N MET A 275 -44.37 -37.13 -24.53
CA MET A 275 -43.40 -36.23 -23.91
C MET A 275 -42.52 -37.00 -22.92
N ARG A 276 -41.21 -36.90 -23.17
CA ARG A 276 -40.12 -37.42 -22.33
C ARG A 276 -40.21 -36.79 -20.93
N HIS A 277 -40.34 -37.62 -19.90
CA HIS A 277 -40.21 -37.20 -18.51
C HIS A 277 -38.80 -36.66 -18.26
N ILE A 278 -38.71 -35.38 -17.88
CA ILE A 278 -37.53 -34.81 -17.22
C ILE A 278 -37.86 -34.77 -15.72
N PRO A 279 -37.06 -35.40 -14.85
CA PRO A 279 -37.35 -35.41 -13.42
C PRO A 279 -37.22 -34.00 -12.83
N GLN A 280 -38.22 -33.62 -12.03
CA GLN A 280 -38.18 -32.40 -11.22
C GLN A 280 -37.15 -32.56 -10.10
N THR A 281 -36.12 -31.71 -10.08
CA THR A 281 -35.34 -31.45 -8.87
C THR A 281 -36.03 -30.34 -8.09
N GLU A 282 -36.64 -30.74 -6.98
CA GLU A 282 -37.23 -29.85 -5.99
C GLU A 282 -36.10 -29.30 -5.11
N TYR A 283 -35.86 -27.99 -5.15
CA TYR A 283 -34.95 -27.32 -4.22
C TYR A 283 -35.79 -26.55 -3.19
N ALA A 284 -35.77 -27.03 -1.95
CA ALA A 284 -36.38 -26.33 -0.82
C ALA A 284 -35.52 -25.13 -0.42
N ALA A 285 -36.11 -23.94 -0.41
CA ALA A 285 -35.49 -22.73 0.10
C ALA A 285 -35.55 -22.71 1.64
N VAL A 286 -34.39 -22.77 2.29
CA VAL A 286 -34.26 -22.60 3.74
C VAL A 286 -34.44 -21.12 4.08
N ARG A 287 -35.53 -20.77 4.78
CA ARG A 287 -35.71 -19.46 5.40
C ARG A 287 -35.17 -19.48 6.82
N TYR A 288 -34.21 -18.61 7.11
CA TYR A 288 -33.86 -18.25 8.49
C TYR A 288 -34.88 -17.24 9.01
N ASN A 289 -35.55 -17.57 10.10
CA ASN A 289 -36.32 -16.61 10.89
C ASN A 289 -35.39 -15.88 11.88
N LYS A 290 -35.69 -14.60 12.10
CA LYS A 290 -35.03 -13.64 12.98
C LYS A 290 -34.57 -14.19 14.33
#